data_AF-A0A328A9Y4-F1
#
_entry.id   AF-A0A328A9Y4-F1
#
_cell.length_a   1.000
_cell.length_b   1.000
_cell.length_c   1.000
_cell.angle_alpha   90.00
_cell.angle_beta   90.00
_cell.angle_gamma   90.00
#
_symmetry.space_group_name_H-M   'P 1'
#
loop_
_entity.id
_entity.type
_entity.pdbx_description
1 polymer ?
#
loop_
_entity_poly.entity_id
_entity_poly.type
_entity_poly.pdbx_seq_one_letter_code
_entity_poly.pdbx_strand_id
1 'polypeptide(L)' 'MSLIEKIPTMSDEQVINLLTNAKRLQTQGDEKQQAAAAELIPTLEQVAAERRTARLQAAQAKRAARRPAKKKAA' A
#
# COMPACT_ATOMS: atom_id res chain seq x y z
N MET A 1 2.88 12.57 18.67
CA MET A 1 2.72 12.20 17.25
C MET A 1 2.81 10.69 17.14
N SER A 2 1.72 10.03 16.73
CA SER A 2 1.67 8.58 16.57
C SER A 2 2.24 8.15 15.20
N LEU A 3 2.52 6.85 15.02
CA LEU A 3 2.91 6.33 13.71
C LEU A 3 1.76 6.40 12.71
N ILE A 4 0.51 6.25 13.16
CA ILE A 4 -0.70 6.33 12.32
C ILE A 4 -0.79 7.72 11.65
N GLU A 5 -0.51 8.78 12.40
CA GLU A 5 -0.51 10.16 11.89
C GLU A 5 0.56 10.42 10.80
N LYS A 6 1.61 9.57 10.74
CA LYS A 6 2.68 9.68 9.74
C LYS A 6 2.40 8.88 8.47
N ILE A 7 1.52 7.88 8.50
CA ILE A 7 1.22 7.01 7.33
C ILE A 7 0.89 7.82 6.05
N PRO A 8 0.11 8.93 6.11
CA PRO A 8 -0.21 9.70 4.91
C PRO A 8 1.02 10.29 4.19
N THR A 9 2.11 10.59 4.91
CA THR A 9 3.33 11.16 4.34
C THR A 9 4.39 10.11 3.98
N MET A 10 4.17 8.85 4.32
CA MET A 10 5.08 7.75 4.00
C MET A 10 5.05 7.39 2.51
N SER A 11 6.19 7.03 1.94
CA SER A 11 6.29 6.42 0.61
C SER A 11 5.69 5.01 0.59
N ASP A 12 5.43 4.48 -0.61
CA ASP A 12 4.91 3.11 -0.77
C ASP A 12 5.84 2.07 -0.15
N GLU A 13 7.15 2.22 -0.38
CA GLU A 13 8.16 1.35 0.19
C GLU A 13 8.16 1.42 1.72
N GLN A 14 8.05 2.61 2.29
CA GLN A 14 7.99 2.80 3.74
C GLN A 14 6.75 2.12 4.34
N VAL A 15 5.58 2.23 3.70
CA VAL A 15 4.34 1.57 4.16
C VAL A 15 4.50 0.04 4.12
N ILE A 16 5.05 -0.52 3.05
CA ILE A 16 5.26 -1.96 2.90
C ILE A 16 6.29 -2.50 3.90
N ASN A 17 7.38 -1.77 4.11
CA ASN A 17 8.40 -2.14 5.09
C ASN A 17 7.83 -2.10 6.51
N LEU A 18 7.06 -1.05 6.84
CA LEU A 18 6.41 -0.94 8.14
C LEU A 18 5.38 -2.07 8.36
N LEU A 19 4.56 -2.38 7.35
CA LEU A 19 3.60 -3.50 7.40
C LEU A 19 4.30 -4.84 7.63
N THR A 20 5.40 -5.09 6.93
CA THR A 20 6.18 -6.33 7.06
C THR A 20 6.75 -6.48 8.46
N ASN A 21 7.31 -5.40 9.01
CA ASN A 21 7.82 -5.38 10.37
C ASN A 21 6.72 -5.54 11.41
N ALA A 22 5.58 -4.87 11.24
CA ALA A 22 4.43 -5.00 12.13
C ALA A 22 3.92 -6.45 12.16
N LYS A 23 3.80 -7.12 11.00
CA LYS A 23 3.43 -8.55 10.93
C LYS A 23 4.43 -9.45 11.65
N ARG A 24 5.74 -9.19 11.53
CA ARG A 24 6.77 -9.92 12.28
C ARG A 24 6.60 -9.71 13.79
N LEU A 25 6.44 -8.46 14.23
CA LEU A 25 6.26 -8.11 15.64
C LEU A 25 4.98 -8.70 16.24
N GLN A 26 3.90 -8.80 15.47
CA GLN A 26 2.66 -9.45 15.90
C GLN A 26 2.86 -10.91 16.34
N THR A 27 3.84 -11.59 15.74
CA THR A 27 4.09 -13.02 15.96
C THR A 27 5.28 -13.31 16.87
N GLN A 28 6.28 -12.44 16.86
CA GLN A 28 7.59 -12.69 17.51
C GLN A 28 7.97 -11.60 18.53
N GLY A 29 7.19 -10.52 18.63
CA GLY A 29 7.47 -9.43 19.55
C GLY A 29 7.08 -9.74 20.99
N ASP A 30 7.50 -8.87 21.91
CA ASP A 30 6.96 -8.85 23.27
C ASP A 30 5.49 -8.38 23.28
N GLU A 31 4.80 -8.48 24.43
CA GLU A 31 3.39 -8.11 24.56
C GLU A 31 3.08 -6.68 24.10
N LYS A 32 3.98 -5.72 24.38
CA LYS A 32 3.80 -4.32 23.98
C LYS A 32 3.95 -4.15 22.47
N GLN A 33 4.94 -4.82 21.89
CA GLN A 33 5.19 -4.83 20.45
C GLN A 33 4.04 -5.49 19.69
N GLN A 34 3.50 -6.59 20.21
CA GLN A 34 2.35 -7.28 19.63
C GLN A 34 1.09 -6.40 19.68
N ALA A 35 0.84 -5.72 20.80
CA ALA A 35 -0.29 -4.80 20.92
C ALA A 35 -0.17 -3.62 19.95
N ALA A 36 1.01 -3.00 19.86
CA ALA A 36 1.26 -1.91 18.92
C ALA A 36 1.16 -2.37 17.44
N ALA A 37 1.64 -3.58 17.13
CA ALA A 37 1.47 -4.18 15.80
C ALA A 37 0.00 -4.40 15.45
N ALA A 38 -0.80 -4.90 16.40
CA ALA A 38 -2.22 -5.18 16.20
C ALA A 38 -3.00 -3.90 15.86
N GLU A 39 -2.63 -2.78 16.46
CA GLU A 39 -3.22 -1.46 16.19
C GLU A 39 -2.83 -0.94 14.79
N LEU A 40 -1.59 -1.16 14.36
CA LEU A 40 -1.05 -0.60 13.11
C LEU A 40 -1.44 -1.40 11.87
N ILE A 41 -1.48 -2.73 11.95
CA ILE A 41 -1.64 -3.62 10.79
C ILE A 41 -2.88 -3.28 9.94
N PRO A 42 -4.09 -3.08 10.51
CA PRO A 42 -5.28 -2.83 9.70
C PRO A 42 -5.14 -1.58 8.82
N THR A 43 -4.63 -0.48 9.39
CA THR A 43 -4.43 0.78 8.66
C THR A 43 -3.38 0.64 7.57
N LEU A 44 -2.27 -0.08 7.85
CA LEU A 44 -1.21 -0.30 6.87
C LEU A 44 -1.66 -1.19 5.71
N GLU A 45 -2.48 -2.21 5.97
CA GLU A 45 -3.04 -3.07 4.92
C GLU A 45 -3.99 -2.29 4.01
N GLN A 46 -4.88 -1.49 4.60
CA GLN A 46 -5.79 -0.63 3.84
C GLN A 46 -5.02 0.31 2.91
N VAL A 47 -4.05 1.06 3.44
CA VAL A 47 -3.26 2.02 2.64
C VAL A 47 -2.45 1.30 1.56
N ALA A 48 -1.83 0.16 1.88
CA ALA A 48 -1.10 -0.63 0.88
C ALA A 48 -2.02 -1.09 -0.27
N ALA A 49 -3.24 -1.52 0.03
CA ALA A 49 -4.22 -1.97 -0.95
C ALA A 49 -4.73 -0.81 -1.83
N GLU A 50 -5.06 0.33 -1.22
CA GLU A 50 -5.49 1.54 -1.92
C GLU A 50 -4.42 2.01 -2.92
N ARG A 51 -3.17 2.13 -2.46
CA ARG A 51 -2.05 2.58 -3.30
C ARG A 51 -1.72 1.58 -4.41
N ARG A 52 -1.80 0.27 -4.13
CA ARG A 52 -1.68 -0.75 -5.18
C ARG A 52 -2.76 -0.59 -6.25
N THR A 53 -4.00 -0.36 -5.84
CA THR A 53 -5.14 -0.16 -6.75
C THR A 53 -4.95 1.08 -7.61
N ALA A 54 -4.58 2.21 -7.00
CA ALA A 54 -4.30 3.46 -7.70
C ALA A 54 -3.19 3.30 -8.76
N ARG A 55 -2.10 2.58 -8.44
CA ARG A 55 -1.02 2.28 -9.41
C ARG A 55 -1.51 1.44 -10.58
N LEU A 56 -2.33 0.42 -10.32
CA LEU A 56 -2.89 -0.43 -11.38
C LEU A 56 -3.82 0.36 -12.30
N GLN A 57 -4.68 1.21 -11.73
CA GLN A 57 -5.57 2.10 -12.49
C GLN A 57 -4.76 3.09 -13.36
N ALA A 58 -3.73 3.72 -12.79
CA ALA A 58 -2.85 4.62 -13.52
C ALA A 58 -2.11 3.91 -14.68
N ALA A 59 -1.65 2.67 -14.45
CA ALA A 59 -1.01 1.87 -15.49
C ALA A 59 -1.99 1.50 -16.61
N GLN A 60 -3.24 1.14 -16.26
CA GLN A 60 -4.29 0.86 -17.24
C GLN A 60 -4.62 2.10 -18.08
N ALA A 61 -4.77 3.27 -17.45
CA ALA A 61 -5.02 4.54 -18.15
C ALA A 61 -3.89 4.87 -19.15
N LYS A 62 -2.63 4.73 -18.71
CA LYS A 62 -1.45 4.92 -19.59
C LYS A 62 -1.44 3.95 -20.77
N ARG A 63 -1.83 2.68 -20.56
CA ARG A 63 -1.93 1.68 -21.63
C ARG A 63 -3.05 2.01 -22.62
N ALA A 64 -4.22 2.43 -22.13
CA ALA A 64 -5.34 2.83 -22.97
C ALA A 64 -4.98 4.03 -23.86
N ALA A 65 -4.32 5.05 -23.30
CA ALA A 65 -3.86 6.22 -24.04
C ALA A 65 -2.83 5.90 -25.14
N ARG A 66 -2.05 4.81 -24.98
CA ARG A 66 -1.03 4.37 -25.94
C ARG A 66 -1.57 3.45 -27.04
N ARG A 67 -2.82 2.98 -26.96
CA ARG A 67 -3.36 2.09 -28.00
C ARG A 67 -3.59 2.89 -29.29
N PRO A 68 -2.94 2.54 -30.42
CA PRO A 68 -3.24 3.17 -31.69
C PRO A 68 -4.71 2.88 -32.04
N ALA A 69 -5.43 3.90 -32.49
CA ALA A 69 -6.76 3.71 -33.04
C ALA A 69 -6.67 2.68 -34.16
N LYS A 70 -7.33 1.53 -34.01
CA LYS A 70 -7.50 0.60 -35.12
C LYS A 70 -8.20 1.38 -36.22
N LYS A 71 -7.48 1.75 -37.28
CA LYS A 71 -8.09 2.19 -38.53
C LYS A 71 -9.03 1.06 -38.94
N LYS A 72 -10.34 1.32 -38.96
CA LYS A 72 -11.28 0.45 -39.67
C LYS A 72 -10.78 0.43 -41.13
N ALA A 73 -10.28 -0.72 -41.57
CA ALA A 73 -10.07 -0.95 -42.99
C ALA A 73 -11.45 -0.84 -43.64
N ALA A 74 -11.55 0.08 -44.61
CA ALA A 74 -12.71 0.24 -45.48
C ALA A 74 -12.72 -0.88 -46.54
#